data_AF-A0A2P8WCP4-F1
#
_entry.id   AF-A0A2P8WCP4-F1
#
_cell.length_a   1.000
_cell.length_b   1.000
_cell.length_c   1.000
_cell.angle_alpha   90.00
_cell.angle_beta   90.00
_cell.angle_gamma   90.00
#
_symmetry.space_group_name_H-M   'P 1'
#
loop_
_entity.id
_entity.type
_entity.pdbx_description
1 polymer ?
#
loop_
_entity_poly.entity_id
_entity_poly.type
_entity_poly.pdbx_seq_one_letter_code
_entity_poly.pdbx_strand_id
1 'polypeptide(L)'
;MRAWIDQQILYIHPEDVPSYQKQGSIVRNNYFWALHSIADRAYRDQPWQFADIVWVAVCRMLSSFEAAGYLAHSELVLEFSPESEIPPELRPVSTYS
;
A
#
# COMPACT_ATOMS: atom_id res chain seq x y z
N MET A 1 -2.27 3.21 -6.47
CA MET A 1 -1.02 2.45 -6.27
C MET A 1 -1.06 1.14 -7.05
N ARG A 2 -0.29 0.99 -8.13
CA ARG A 2 -0.23 -0.23 -8.92
C ARG A 2 0.22 -1.42 -8.07
N ALA A 3 -0.59 -2.47 -8.07
CA ALA A 3 -0.41 -3.63 -7.24
C ALA A 3 -0.64 -4.93 -8.02
N TRP A 4 0.05 -5.98 -7.62
CA TRP A 4 -0.17 -7.34 -8.11
C TRP A 4 0.10 -8.34 -6.98
N ILE A 5 -0.39 -9.57 -7.16
CA ILE A 5 -0.15 -10.66 -6.22
C ILE A 5 0.57 -11.78 -6.96
N ASP A 6 1.64 -12.28 -6.35
CA ASP A 6 2.33 -13.49 -6.77
C ASP A 6 2.73 -14.29 -5.54
N GLN A 7 2.48 -15.61 -5.56
CA GLN A 7 2.78 -16.52 -4.44
C GLN A 7 2.31 -16.02 -3.06
N GLN A 8 1.07 -15.50 -2.98
CA GLN A 8 0.49 -14.94 -1.73
C GLN A 8 1.24 -13.72 -1.17
N ILE A 9 2.06 -13.07 -1.99
CA ILE A 9 2.69 -11.79 -1.67
C ILE A 9 2.01 -10.70 -2.48
N LEU A 10 1.52 -9.68 -1.78
CA LEU A 10 1.09 -8.42 -2.38
C LEU A 10 2.33 -7.59 -2.68
N TYR A 11 2.45 -7.15 -3.92
CA TYR A 11 3.47 -6.24 -4.38
C TYR A 11 2.87 -4.88 -4.67
N ILE A 12 3.57 -3.81 -4.30
CA ILE A 12 3.25 -2.43 -4.69
C ILE A 12 4.40 -1.86 -5.52
N HIS A 13 4.09 -1.26 -6.66
CA HIS A 13 5.08 -0.71 -7.58
C HIS A 13 5.97 0.35 -6.89
N PRO A 14 7.31 0.36 -7.10
CA PRO A 14 8.25 1.23 -6.38
C PRO A 14 8.02 2.73 -6.54
N GLU A 15 7.31 3.16 -7.58
CA GLU A 15 6.96 4.57 -7.79
C GLU A 15 5.71 5.01 -7.03
N ASP A 16 4.90 4.05 -6.56
CA ASP A 16 3.61 4.31 -5.93
C ASP A 16 3.64 4.09 -4.41
N VAL A 17 4.74 3.53 -3.88
CA VAL A 17 4.97 3.42 -2.43
C VAL A 17 5.25 4.80 -1.82
N PRO A 18 4.88 5.03 -0.55
CA PRO A 18 5.18 6.30 0.10
C PRO A 18 6.68 6.60 0.12
N SER A 19 7.02 7.89 0.12
CA SER A 19 8.40 8.35 0.24
C SER A 19 8.62 9.09 1.56
N TYR A 20 9.74 8.78 2.23
CA TYR A 20 10.17 9.53 3.41
C TYR A 20 10.79 10.87 3.02
N GLN A 21 10.41 11.94 3.72
CA GLN A 21 10.91 13.29 3.50
C GLN A 21 11.37 13.91 4.81
N LYS A 22 12.69 14.12 4.99
CA LYS A 22 13.29 14.57 6.26
C LYS A 22 12.73 15.89 6.81
N GLN A 23 12.29 16.79 5.94
CA GLN A 23 11.64 18.07 6.30
C GLN A 23 10.20 18.15 5.77
N GLY A 24 9.60 17.01 5.42
CA GLY A 24 8.27 16.93 4.83
C GLY A 24 7.14 16.82 5.85
N SER A 25 5.94 16.49 5.35
CA SER A 25 4.74 16.32 6.16
C SER A 25 4.91 15.20 7.19
N ILE A 26 4.59 15.50 8.46
CA ILE A 26 4.56 14.52 9.55
C ILE A 26 3.61 13.38 9.20
N VAL A 27 2.45 13.67 8.60
CA VAL A 27 1.45 12.65 8.24
C VAL A 27 2.00 11.72 7.15
N ARG A 28 2.66 12.25 6.12
CA ARG A 28 3.28 11.43 5.06
C ARG A 28 4.41 10.56 5.61
N ASN A 29 5.25 11.10 6.49
CA ASN A 29 6.30 10.32 7.12
C ASN A 29 5.74 9.24 8.05
N ASN A 30 4.66 9.52 8.77
CA ASN A 30 3.97 8.52 9.57
C ASN A 30 3.35 7.44 8.70
N TYR A 31 2.72 7.81 7.57
CA TYR A 31 2.19 6.86 6.59
C TYR A 31 3.30 5.94 6.04
N PHE A 32 4.42 6.53 5.64
CA PHE A 32 5.62 5.80 5.23
C PHE A 32 6.05 4.78 6.28
N TRP A 33 6.29 5.22 7.52
CA TRP A 33 6.79 4.32 8.56
C TRP A 33 5.77 3.26 8.97
N ALA A 34 4.49 3.60 8.99
CA ALA A 34 3.43 2.66 9.33
C ALA A 34 3.38 1.50 8.32
N LEU A 35 3.32 1.79 7.02
CA LEU A 35 3.38 0.74 5.99
C LEU A 35 4.72 0.00 5.99
N HIS A 36 5.84 0.72 6.10
CA HIS A 36 7.17 0.10 6.09
C HIS A 36 7.35 -0.88 7.26
N SER A 37 6.75 -0.61 8.43
CA SER A 37 6.87 -1.48 9.61
C SER A 37 6.16 -2.83 9.51
N ILE A 38 5.21 -2.98 8.57
CA ILE A 38 4.47 -4.22 8.35
C ILE A 38 4.86 -4.90 7.03
N ALA A 39 5.80 -4.32 6.27
CA ALA A 39 6.29 -4.89 5.02
C ALA A 39 7.32 -5.99 5.28
N ASP A 40 7.24 -7.08 4.53
CA ASP A 40 8.26 -8.13 4.51
C ASP A 40 9.54 -7.63 3.84
N ARG A 41 9.38 -6.83 2.76
CA ARG A 41 10.48 -6.13 2.07
C ARG A 41 10.03 -4.77 1.60
N ALA A 42 10.83 -3.74 1.90
CA ALA A 42 10.56 -2.35 1.55
C ALA A 42 11.85 -1.63 1.11
N TYR A 43 12.58 -2.24 0.17
CA TYR A 43 13.81 -1.63 -0.35
C TYR A 43 13.49 -0.44 -1.25
N ARG A 44 14.43 0.51 -1.30
CA ARG A 44 14.38 1.62 -2.26
C ARG A 44 14.41 1.07 -3.69
N ASP A 45 13.60 1.68 -4.57
CA ASP A 45 13.55 1.38 -6.01
C ASP A 45 13.20 -0.10 -6.33
N GLN A 46 12.55 -0.79 -5.38
CA GLN A 46 12.05 -2.15 -5.52
C GLN A 46 10.58 -2.20 -5.10
N PRO A 47 9.80 -3.13 -5.65
CA PRO A 47 8.43 -3.34 -5.20
C PRO A 47 8.39 -3.65 -3.70
N TRP A 48 7.50 -2.97 -2.97
CA TRP A 48 7.25 -3.31 -1.57
C TRP A 48 6.42 -4.59 -1.50
N GLN A 49 6.73 -5.45 -0.54
CA GLN A 49 6.19 -6.80 -0.41
C GLN A 49 5.46 -6.96 0.91
N PHE A 50 4.27 -7.54 0.86
CA PHE A 50 3.44 -7.82 2.01
C PHE A 50 2.85 -9.22 1.90
N ALA A 51 3.21 -10.12 2.81
CA ALA A 51 2.64 -11.45 2.93
C ALA A 51 1.17 -11.39 3.33
N ASP A 52 0.44 -12.43 2.97
CA ASP A 52 -0.99 -12.58 3.26
C ASP A 52 -1.39 -12.31 4.72
N ILE A 53 -0.56 -12.72 5.68
CA ILE A 53 -0.78 -12.54 7.11
C ILE A 53 -0.93 -11.05 7.52
N VAL A 54 -0.38 -10.12 6.74
CA VAL A 54 -0.48 -8.67 7.01
C VAL A 54 -1.49 -7.95 6.11
N TRP A 55 -2.16 -8.61 5.16
CA TRP A 55 -3.08 -7.93 4.23
C TRP A 55 -4.24 -7.21 4.93
N VAL A 56 -4.80 -7.80 5.99
CA VAL A 56 -5.81 -7.14 6.82
C VAL A 56 -5.26 -5.87 7.47
N ALA A 57 -3.98 -5.88 7.88
CA ALA A 57 -3.32 -4.70 8.44
C ALA A 57 -3.10 -3.63 7.37
N VAL A 58 -2.68 -4.01 6.16
CA VAL A 58 -2.56 -3.10 5.00
C VAL A 58 -3.90 -2.43 4.71
N CYS A 59 -4.98 -3.20 4.58
CA CYS A 59 -6.32 -2.66 4.34
C CYS A 59 -6.75 -1.66 5.42
N ARG A 60 -6.59 -2.01 6.70
CA ARG A 60 -6.93 -1.10 7.81
C ARG A 60 -6.09 0.17 7.80
N MET A 61 -4.80 0.05 7.46
CA MET A 61 -3.89 1.19 7.39
C MET A 61 -4.34 2.16 6.31
N LEU A 62 -4.55 1.68 5.09
CA LEU A 62 -4.99 2.49 3.95
C LEU A 62 -6.33 3.17 4.23
N SER A 63 -7.33 2.43 4.73
CA SER A 63 -8.62 3.01 5.11
C SER A 63 -8.51 4.05 6.23
N SER A 64 -7.63 3.84 7.22
CA SER A 64 -7.42 4.81 8.30
C SER A 64 -6.83 6.12 7.80
N PHE A 65 -5.89 6.07 6.84
CA PHE A 65 -5.31 7.27 6.25
C PHE A 65 -6.26 7.96 5.27
N GLU A 66 -7.09 7.21 4.57
CA GLU A 66 -8.18 7.76 3.75
C GLU A 66 -9.17 8.55 4.59
N ALA A 67 -9.63 7.97 5.70
CA ALA A 67 -10.53 8.65 6.63
C ALA A 67 -9.92 9.92 7.26
N ALA A 68 -8.59 9.98 7.39
CA ALA A 68 -7.90 11.16 7.91
C ALA A 68 -7.83 12.32 6.89
N GLY A 69 -7.96 12.05 5.58
CA GLY A 69 -8.12 13.07 4.55
C GLY A 69 -6.86 13.88 4.20
N TYR A 70 -5.67 13.42 4.58
CA TYR A 70 -4.40 14.15 4.37
C TYR A 70 -3.59 13.71 3.15
N LEU A 71 -3.95 12.58 2.53
CA LEU A 71 -3.23 11.99 1.41
C LEU A 71 -4.15 11.93 0.19
N ALA A 72 -3.56 11.94 -1.01
CA ALA A 72 -4.34 11.76 -2.23
C ALA A 72 -4.91 10.33 -2.29
N HIS A 73 -6.10 10.17 -2.85
CA HIS A 73 -6.75 8.86 -2.99
C HIS A 73 -5.88 7.85 -3.77
N SER A 74 -5.12 8.31 -4.76
CA SER A 74 -4.17 7.47 -5.52
C SER A 74 -3.01 6.91 -4.69
N GLU A 75 -2.66 7.56 -3.56
CA GLU A 75 -1.68 7.09 -2.58
C GLU A 75 -2.26 6.02 -1.64
N LEU A 76 -3.59 5.80 -1.67
CA LEU A 76 -4.33 5.01 -0.68
C LEU A 76 -5.10 3.82 -1.27
N VAL A 77 -5.25 3.77 -2.59
CA VAL A 77 -5.95 2.68 -3.29
C VAL A 77 -4.96 1.77 -4.01
N LEU A 78 -5.16 0.47 -3.89
CA LEU A 78 -4.46 -0.55 -4.66
C LEU A 78 -5.13 -0.70 -6.04
N GLU A 79 -4.37 -0.54 -7.09
CA GLU A 79 -4.82 -0.64 -8.49
C GLU A 79 -4.32 -1.95 -9.06
N PHE A 80 -5.25 -2.88 -9.29
CA PHE A 80 -4.99 -4.19 -9.86
C PHE A 80 -5.31 -4.22 -11.36
N SER A 81 -4.63 -5.10 -12.09
CA SER A 81 -5.01 -5.38 -13.48
C SER A 81 -6.44 -5.96 -13.54
N PRO A 82 -7.24 -5.65 -14.57
CA PRO A 82 -8.60 -6.18 -14.72
C PRO A 82 -8.69 -7.71 -14.73
N GLU A 83 -7.60 -8.39 -15.07
CA GLU A 83 -7.51 -9.85 -15.11
C GLU A 83 -7.11 -10.47 -13.75
N SER A 84 -6.82 -9.65 -12.75
CA SER A 84 -6.38 -10.11 -11.42
C SER A 84 -7.57 -10.42 -10.51
N GLU A 85 -7.47 -11.50 -9.74
CA GLU A 85 -8.42 -11.75 -8.65
C GLU A 85 -7.98 -11.00 -7.38
N ILE A 86 -8.80 -10.06 -6.90
CA ILE A 86 -8.52 -9.33 -5.66
C ILE A 86 -8.99 -10.15 -4.44
N PRO A 87 -8.08 -10.50 -3.51
CA PRO A 87 -8.44 -11.21 -2.28
C PRO A 87 -9.44 -10.42 -1.43
N PRO A 88 -10.38 -11.09 -0.73
CA PRO A 88 -11.41 -10.43 0.08
C PRO A 88 -10.86 -9.39 1.07
N GLU A 89 -9.69 -9.65 1.65
CA GLU A 89 -9.01 -8.80 2.64
C GLU A 89 -8.59 -7.45 2.06
N LEU A 90 -8.29 -7.41 0.77
CA LEU A 90 -7.78 -6.22 0.08
C LEU A 90 -8.87 -5.47 -0.70
N ARG A 91 -9.99 -6.12 -1.02
CA ARG A 91 -11.11 -5.52 -1.78
C ARG A 91 -11.56 -4.13 -1.29
N PRO A 92 -11.64 -3.83 0.02
CA PRO A 92 -12.13 -2.52 0.47
C PRO A 92 -11.26 -1.33 0.06
N VAL A 93 -9.99 -1.58 -0.26
CA VAL A 93 -8.99 -0.55 -0.61
C VAL A 93 -8.43 -0.77 -2.01
N SER A 94 -9.17 -1.50 -2.86
CA SER A 94 -8.69 -1.89 -4.18
C SER A 94 -9.65 -1.49 -5.30
N THR A 95 -9.10 -1.23 -6.48
CA THR A 95 -9.82 -0.99 -7.73
C THR A 95 -9.12 -1.71 -8.88
N TYR A 96 -9.79 -1.80 -10.02
CA TYR A 96 -9.18 -2.16 -11.30
C TYR A 96 -8.74 -0.90 -12.05
N SER A 97 -7.62 -0.98 -12.79
CA SER A 97 -7.06 0.09 -13.64
C SER A 97 -6.67 -0.41 -15.01
#